data_AF-A0A2N7S1K8-F1
#
_entry.id   AF-A0A2N7S1K8-F1
#
_cell.length_a   1.000
_cell.length_b   1.000
_cell.length_c   1.000
_cell.angle_alpha   90.00
_cell.angle_beta   90.00
_cell.angle_gamma   90.00
#
_symmetry.space_group_name_H-M   'P 1'
#
loop_
_entity.id
_entity.type
_entity.pdbx_description
1 polymer ?
#
loop_
_entity_poly.entity_id
_entity_poly.type
_entity_poly.pdbx_seq_one_letter_code
_entity_poly.pdbx_strand_id
1 'polypeptide(L)'
;MLAVTGTILLALGAFWLSFTTLRDLAVLSGVPAEQAWIWPLIVDGVILEATISVVALRNSAPAARRFAWLLLAAGAGVSVAANITHAVVAADTRVPALIAALVASVPPLVLLAMTHLTVELTRNSTPATPQNQQPQSPSPLPDAVEDPRPLPGQHSSKMTASESLTLPERKTAGPVAVPRAATKSAASGSREDARAQALVMHADGVSKRQIATELGVHPTTVGRWLNAPTRRQDGESHD
;
A
#
# COMPACT_ATOMS: atom_id res chain seq x y z
N MET A 1 27.04 -6.90 20.94
CA MET A 1 26.04 -6.76 22.04
C MET A 1 26.06 -5.36 22.64
N LEU A 2 27.04 -4.96 23.45
CA LEU A 2 27.07 -3.66 24.17
C LEU A 2 26.59 -2.45 23.34
N ALA A 3 27.10 -2.24 22.12
CA ALA A 3 26.68 -1.13 21.25
C ALA A 3 25.18 -1.18 20.88
N VAL A 4 24.63 -2.36 20.59
CA VAL A 4 23.20 -2.56 20.28
C VAL A 4 22.35 -2.27 21.52
N THR A 5 22.78 -2.75 22.70
CA THR A 5 22.11 -2.47 23.97
C THR A 5 22.10 -0.96 24.29
N GLY A 6 23.23 -0.27 24.08
CA GLY A 6 23.33 1.18 24.23
C GLY A 6 22.41 1.93 23.27
N THR A 7 22.39 1.55 21.99
CA THR A 7 21.46 2.09 20.98
C THR A 7 20.00 1.93 21.39
N ILE A 8 19.59 0.74 21.87
CA ILE A 8 18.21 0.48 22.31
C ILE A 8 17.86 1.34 23.52
N LEU A 9 18.75 1.46 24.52
CA LEU A 9 18.52 2.29 25.71
C LEU A 9 18.41 3.79 25.36
N LEU A 10 19.27 4.30 24.46
CA LEU A 10 19.21 5.68 23.99
C LEU A 10 17.92 5.95 23.19
N ALA A 11 17.50 5.02 22.33
CA ALA A 11 16.24 5.12 21.61
C ALA A 11 15.03 5.12 22.55
N LEU A 12 14.99 4.22 23.54
CA LEU A 12 13.90 4.19 24.53
C LEU A 12 13.86 5.47 25.40
N GLY A 13 15.00 6.01 25.80
CA GLY A 13 15.08 7.28 26.54
C GLY A 13 14.62 8.48 25.71
N ALA A 14 15.05 8.56 24.45
CA ALA A 14 14.62 9.59 23.51
C ALA A 14 13.11 9.52 23.20
N PHE A 15 12.60 8.29 23.02
CA PHE A 15 11.17 8.01 22.83
C PHE A 15 10.36 8.45 24.05
N TRP A 16 10.77 8.06 25.25
CA TRP A 16 10.08 8.43 26.48
C TRP A 16 9.97 9.94 26.67
N LEU A 17 11.06 10.69 26.41
CA LEU A 17 11.07 12.14 26.53
C LEU A 17 10.11 12.81 25.52
N SER A 18 10.12 12.36 24.26
CA SER A 18 9.15 12.80 23.24
C SER A 18 7.71 12.46 23.64
N PHE A 19 7.46 11.25 24.14
CA PHE A 19 6.13 10.79 24.58
C PHE A 19 5.59 11.68 25.70
N THR A 20 6.41 12.00 26.72
CA THR A 20 6.01 12.95 27.77
C THR A 20 5.72 14.33 27.20
N THR A 21 6.58 14.87 26.34
CA THR A 21 6.37 16.20 25.76
C THR A 21 5.12 16.31 24.89
N LEU A 22 4.76 15.28 24.11
CA LEU A 22 3.50 15.26 23.36
C LEU A 22 2.28 15.12 24.28
N ARG A 23 2.37 14.36 25.39
CA ARG A 23 1.32 14.29 26.41
C ARG A 23 1.11 15.65 27.08
N ASP A 24 2.19 16.30 27.49
CA ASP A 24 2.14 17.57 28.23
C ASP A 24 1.62 18.70 27.34
N LEU A 25 1.98 18.69 26.04
CA LEU A 25 1.40 19.59 25.04
C LEU A 25 -0.11 19.32 24.81
N ALA A 26 -0.57 18.08 24.90
CA ALA A 26 -1.99 17.75 24.82
C ALA A 26 -2.77 18.24 26.07
N VAL A 27 -2.18 18.13 27.27
CA VAL A 27 -2.75 18.75 28.49
C VAL A 27 -2.81 20.27 28.37
N LEU A 28 -1.74 20.90 27.87
CA LEU A 28 -1.70 22.35 27.60
C LEU A 28 -2.74 22.79 26.56
N SER A 29 -3.12 21.89 25.65
CA SER A 29 -4.19 22.07 24.65
C SER A 29 -5.61 21.80 25.20
N GLY A 30 -5.77 21.59 26.52
CA GLY A 30 -7.06 21.39 27.18
C GLY A 30 -7.57 19.94 27.23
N VAL A 31 -6.74 18.95 26.86
CA VAL A 31 -7.11 17.53 26.95
C VAL A 31 -6.98 17.06 28.41
N PRO A 32 -7.96 16.32 28.98
CA PRO A 32 -7.85 15.79 30.34
C PRO A 32 -6.58 14.95 30.53
N ALA A 33 -5.89 15.13 31.66
CA ALA A 33 -4.58 14.49 31.91
C ALA A 33 -4.61 12.94 31.92
N GLU A 34 -5.79 12.36 32.19
CA GLU A 34 -6.08 10.92 32.10
C GLU A 34 -6.21 10.40 30.65
N GLN A 35 -6.43 11.29 29.69
CA GLN A 35 -6.65 10.99 28.26
C GLN A 35 -5.49 11.47 27.39
N ALA A 36 -4.71 12.45 27.85
CA ALA A 36 -3.63 13.08 27.11
C ALA A 36 -2.51 12.11 26.65
N TRP A 37 -2.37 10.93 27.26
CA TRP A 37 -1.42 9.89 26.82
C TRP A 37 -1.81 9.21 25.50
N ILE A 38 -3.06 9.36 25.06
CA ILE A 38 -3.56 8.80 23.78
C ILE A 38 -2.98 9.58 22.59
N TRP A 39 -2.70 10.88 22.75
CA TRP A 39 -2.15 11.74 21.70
C TRP A 39 -0.76 11.31 21.19
N PRO A 40 0.28 11.14 22.04
CA PRO A 40 1.55 10.59 21.58
C PRO A 40 1.38 9.18 20.99
N LEU A 41 0.58 8.31 21.63
CA LEU A 41 0.36 6.94 21.13
C LEU A 41 -0.20 6.90 19.70
N ILE A 42 -1.08 7.85 19.32
CA ILE A 42 -1.57 7.97 17.93
C ILE A 42 -0.44 8.36 16.98
N VAL A 43 0.39 9.34 17.34
CA VAL A 43 1.53 9.80 16.52
C VAL A 43 2.57 8.68 16.36
N ASP A 44 2.93 8.03 17.46
CA ASP A 44 3.89 6.93 17.50
C ASP A 44 3.37 5.68 16.76
N GLY A 45 2.07 5.39 16.84
CA GLY A 45 1.42 4.34 16.07
C GLY A 45 1.46 4.60 14.56
N VAL A 46 1.28 5.84 14.13
CA VAL A 46 1.44 6.24 12.71
C VAL A 46 2.90 6.11 12.25
N ILE A 47 3.87 6.47 13.10
CA ILE A 47 5.31 6.29 12.83
C ILE A 47 5.67 4.80 12.72
N LEU A 48 5.07 3.94 13.57
CA LEU A 48 5.26 2.50 13.56
C LEU A 48 4.71 1.86 12.27
N GLU A 49 3.45 2.15 11.91
CA GLU A 49 2.82 1.68 10.66
C GLU A 49 3.57 2.17 9.42
N ALA A 50 4.03 3.43 9.42
CA ALA A 50 4.88 3.96 8.36
C ALA A 50 6.24 3.22 8.28
N THR A 51 6.86 2.90 9.41
CA THR A 51 8.12 2.15 9.48
C THR A 51 7.96 0.72 8.95
N ILE A 52 6.94 -0.01 9.43
CA ILE A 52 6.60 -1.36 8.96
C ILE A 52 6.35 -1.34 7.45
N SER A 53 5.59 -0.36 6.97
CA SER A 53 5.34 -0.15 5.54
C SER A 53 6.63 0.11 4.75
N VAL A 54 7.54 0.96 5.23
CA VAL A 54 8.82 1.26 4.56
C VAL A 54 9.74 0.02 4.49
N VAL A 55 9.68 -0.88 5.47
CA VAL A 55 10.43 -2.15 5.48
C VAL A 55 9.77 -3.18 4.55
N ALA A 56 8.45 -3.37 4.63
CA ALA A 56 7.72 -4.38 3.87
C ALA A 56 7.61 -4.05 2.36
N LEU A 57 7.54 -2.76 1.99
CA LEU A 57 7.38 -2.31 0.60
C LEU A 57 8.69 -2.41 -0.20
N ARG A 58 8.94 -3.62 -0.72
CA ARG A 58 9.99 -3.93 -1.71
C ARG A 58 9.80 -3.11 -3.01
N ASN A 59 10.80 -3.13 -3.90
CA ASN A 59 10.87 -2.26 -5.09
C ASN A 59 9.65 -2.30 -6.04
N SER A 60 8.79 -3.32 -5.97
CA SER A 60 7.58 -3.46 -6.78
C SER A 60 6.52 -2.35 -6.55
N ALA A 61 6.59 -1.61 -5.43
CA ALA A 61 5.56 -0.63 -5.04
C ALA A 61 6.13 0.79 -4.73
N PRO A 62 6.81 1.46 -5.68
CA PRO A 62 7.53 2.72 -5.43
C PRO A 62 6.63 3.93 -5.13
N ALA A 63 5.33 3.87 -5.45
CA ALA A 63 4.36 4.90 -5.04
C ALA A 63 4.00 4.78 -3.56
N ALA A 64 3.57 3.59 -3.11
CA ALA A 64 3.28 3.32 -1.71
C ALA A 64 4.50 3.54 -0.81
N ARG A 65 5.70 3.15 -1.27
CA ARG A 65 6.95 3.37 -0.52
C ARG A 65 7.27 4.86 -0.32
N ARG A 66 6.94 5.72 -1.29
CA ARG A 66 7.05 7.19 -1.14
C ARG A 66 6.02 7.74 -0.16
N PHE A 67 4.77 7.26 -0.22
CA PHE A 67 3.74 7.64 0.74
C PHE A 67 4.12 7.27 2.18
N ALA A 68 4.62 6.05 2.41
CA ALA A 68 5.08 5.62 3.73
C ALA A 68 6.27 6.46 4.23
N TRP A 69 7.22 6.83 3.37
CA TRP A 69 8.30 7.76 3.72
C TRP A 69 7.81 9.18 4.04
N LEU A 70 6.83 9.70 3.31
CA LEU A 70 6.21 10.99 3.61
C LEU A 70 5.45 10.97 4.94
N LEU A 71 4.74 9.87 5.24
CA LEU A 71 4.02 9.67 6.49
C LEU A 71 5.00 9.58 7.68
N LEU A 72 6.10 8.86 7.52
CA LEU A 72 7.18 8.78 8.52
C LEU A 72 7.81 10.16 8.78
N ALA A 73 8.16 10.90 7.72
CA ALA A 73 8.74 12.23 7.83
C ALA A 73 7.76 13.24 8.44
N ALA A 74 6.46 13.15 8.12
CA ALA A 74 5.43 13.98 8.72
C ALA A 74 5.26 13.71 10.22
N GLY A 75 5.19 12.42 10.63
CA GLY A 75 5.12 12.04 12.04
C GLY A 75 6.33 12.51 12.85
N ALA A 76 7.54 12.32 12.31
CA ALA A 76 8.76 12.81 12.94
C ALA A 76 8.79 14.35 13.00
N GLY A 77 8.31 15.04 11.95
CA GLY A 77 8.18 16.49 11.92
C GLY A 77 7.20 17.04 12.97
N VAL A 78 6.06 16.37 13.19
CA VAL A 78 5.13 16.69 14.28
C VAL A 78 5.80 16.50 15.65
N SER A 79 6.56 15.42 15.84
CA SER A 79 7.31 15.20 17.08
C SER A 79 8.37 16.29 17.32
N VAL A 80 9.18 16.65 16.31
CA VAL A 80 10.14 17.77 16.40
C VAL A 80 9.43 19.08 16.75
N ALA A 81 8.32 19.41 16.06
CA ALA A 81 7.57 20.64 16.30
C ALA A 81 6.96 20.70 17.71
N ALA A 82 6.43 19.58 18.22
CA ALA A 82 5.91 19.48 19.59
C ALA A 82 7.02 19.66 20.64
N ASN A 83 8.16 19.01 20.45
CA ASN A 83 9.32 19.15 21.33
C ASN A 83 9.88 20.58 21.36
N ILE A 84 10.02 21.22 20.20
CA ILE A 84 10.37 22.65 20.10
C ILE A 84 9.35 23.52 20.83
N THR A 85 8.05 23.33 20.58
CA THR A 85 6.98 24.16 21.15
C THR A 85 6.99 24.09 22.67
N HIS A 86 7.04 22.88 23.22
CA HIS A 86 7.11 22.66 24.67
C HIS A 86 8.37 23.28 25.29
N ALA A 87 9.54 23.10 24.66
CA ALA A 87 10.79 23.66 25.16
C ALA A 87 10.86 25.19 25.09
N VAL A 88 10.20 25.82 24.11
CA VAL A 88 10.09 27.28 24.01
C VAL A 88 9.09 27.84 25.04
N VAL A 89 7.97 27.14 25.29
CA VAL A 89 6.98 27.51 26.32
C VAL A 89 7.54 27.32 27.74
N ALA A 90 8.39 26.32 27.95
CA ALA A 90 9.02 26.03 29.25
C ALA A 90 10.36 26.76 29.49
N ALA A 91 10.83 27.60 28.54
CA ALA A 91 12.10 28.29 28.67
C ALA A 91 12.04 29.47 29.65
N ASP A 92 12.67 29.33 30.82
CA ASP A 92 13.02 30.47 31.67
C ASP A 92 14.05 31.37 30.95
N THR A 93 14.00 32.66 31.26
CA THR A 93 14.89 33.77 30.85
C THR A 93 16.40 33.45 30.85
N ARG A 94 16.83 32.42 31.58
CA ARG A 94 18.22 31.93 31.68
C ARG A 94 18.71 31.21 30.41
N VAL A 95 17.82 30.66 29.60
CA VAL A 95 18.17 29.86 28.41
C VAL A 95 17.51 30.47 27.17
N PRO A 96 18.28 30.95 26.17
CA PRO A 96 17.73 31.43 24.92
C PRO A 96 16.84 30.37 24.25
N ALA A 97 15.62 30.76 23.84
CA ALA A 97 14.61 29.87 23.27
C ALA A 97 15.13 29.03 22.07
N LEU A 98 16.05 29.58 21.27
CA LEU A 98 16.73 28.85 20.19
C LEU A 98 17.55 27.65 20.70
N ILE A 99 18.25 27.79 21.83
CA ILE A 99 19.05 26.71 22.42
C ILE A 99 18.12 25.63 22.99
N ALA A 100 17.03 26.04 23.67
CA ALA A 100 16.01 25.11 24.16
C ALA A 100 15.38 24.30 23.01
N ALA A 101 14.99 24.97 21.92
CA ALA A 101 14.45 24.34 20.71
C ALA A 101 15.43 23.37 20.04
N LEU A 102 16.71 23.73 19.93
CA LEU A 102 17.75 22.87 19.36
C LEU A 102 17.98 21.62 20.20
N VAL A 103 18.08 21.74 21.53
CA VAL A 103 18.25 20.59 22.44
C VAL A 103 17.03 19.68 22.39
N ALA A 104 15.81 20.24 22.41
CA ALA A 104 14.57 19.47 22.32
C ALA A 104 14.36 18.80 20.95
N SER A 105 15.04 19.26 19.90
CA SER A 105 15.03 18.59 18.59
C SER A 105 15.88 17.31 18.56
N VAL A 106 16.82 17.11 19.49
CA VAL A 106 17.75 15.97 19.46
C VAL A 106 17.04 14.61 19.61
N PRO A 107 16.15 14.38 20.60
CA PRO A 107 15.47 13.09 20.77
C PRO A 107 14.74 12.57 19.51
N PRO A 108 13.84 13.34 18.85
CA PRO A 108 13.14 12.85 17.67
C PRO A 108 14.05 12.72 16.43
N LEU A 109 15.09 13.54 16.28
CA LEU A 109 16.05 13.40 15.19
C LEU A 109 16.91 12.13 15.33
N VAL A 110 17.31 11.77 16.57
CA VAL A 110 18.00 10.50 16.85
C VAL A 110 17.10 9.30 16.52
N LEU A 111 15.82 9.34 16.88
CA LEU A 111 14.87 8.28 16.53
C LEU A 111 14.68 8.14 15.01
N LEU A 112 14.53 9.25 14.29
CA LEU A 112 14.39 9.23 12.82
C LEU A 112 15.65 8.64 12.15
N ALA A 113 16.84 8.98 12.65
CA ALA A 113 18.10 8.39 12.19
C ALA A 113 18.17 6.88 12.47
N MET A 114 17.76 6.43 13.66
CA MET A 114 17.70 5.00 14.00
C MET A 114 16.72 4.24 13.10
N THR A 115 15.55 4.80 12.81
CA THR A 115 14.60 4.20 11.85
C THR A 115 15.20 4.11 10.45
N HIS A 116 15.86 5.17 9.96
CA HIS A 116 16.52 5.17 8.66
C HIS A 116 17.59 4.08 8.56
N LEU A 117 18.51 4.02 9.53
CA LEU A 117 19.55 3.00 9.61
C LEU A 117 18.98 1.57 9.73
N THR A 118 17.88 1.40 10.47
CA THR A 118 17.20 0.10 10.61
C THR A 118 16.61 -0.36 9.27
N VAL A 119 15.97 0.54 8.52
CA VAL A 119 15.45 0.28 7.17
C VAL A 119 16.57 -0.11 6.20
N GLU A 120 17.73 0.54 6.27
CA GLU A 120 18.88 0.21 5.42
C GLU A 120 19.51 -1.13 5.80
N LEU A 121 19.77 -1.37 7.09
CA LEU A 121 20.26 -2.65 7.60
C LEU A 121 19.35 -3.81 7.18
N THR A 122 18.03 -3.71 7.37
CA THR A 122 17.09 -4.77 6.99
C THR A 122 17.08 -5.04 5.47
N ARG A 123 17.30 -4.02 4.64
CA ARG A 123 17.41 -4.18 3.18
C ARG A 123 18.72 -4.84 2.77
N ASN A 124 19.84 -4.41 3.37
CA ASN A 124 21.17 -4.88 3.01
C ASN A 124 21.53 -6.25 3.65
N SER A 125 20.87 -6.64 4.73
CA SER A 125 21.07 -7.94 5.40
C SER A 125 20.17 -9.07 4.86
N THR A 126 19.45 -8.89 3.76
CA THR A 126 18.76 -10.00 3.08
C THR A 126 19.81 -10.93 2.44
N PRO A 127 19.98 -12.19 2.90
CA PRO A 127 20.94 -13.09 2.27
C PRO A 127 20.47 -13.43 0.85
N ALA A 128 21.41 -13.56 -0.08
CA ALA A 128 21.13 -14.25 -1.32
C ALA A 128 20.77 -15.71 -0.98
N THR A 129 19.54 -16.14 -1.28
CA THR A 129 19.16 -17.56 -1.22
C THR A 129 20.20 -18.35 -2.01
N PRO A 130 20.84 -19.39 -1.44
CA PRO A 130 21.83 -20.18 -2.17
C PRO A 130 21.15 -20.78 -3.39
N GLN A 131 21.51 -20.26 -4.57
CA GLN A 131 20.77 -20.50 -5.80
C GLN A 131 21.15 -21.87 -6.35
N ASN A 132 20.47 -22.89 -5.82
CA ASN A 132 20.38 -24.26 -6.33
C ASN A 132 21.71 -24.85 -6.83
N GLN A 133 22.40 -25.62 -5.97
CA GLN A 133 23.25 -26.70 -6.49
C GLN A 133 22.33 -27.73 -7.16
N GLN A 134 21.97 -27.42 -8.41
CA GLN A 134 21.22 -28.27 -9.30
C GLN A 134 21.95 -29.61 -9.39
N PRO A 135 21.33 -30.74 -9.00
CA PRO A 135 21.97 -32.03 -9.10
C PRO A 135 22.47 -32.24 -10.54
N GLN A 136 23.76 -32.50 -10.69
CA GLN A 136 24.36 -32.81 -11.99
C GLN A 136 23.95 -34.23 -12.39
N SER A 137 22.70 -34.37 -12.85
CA SER A 137 22.27 -35.52 -13.64
C SER A 137 23.22 -35.65 -14.84
N PRO A 138 23.82 -36.83 -15.09
CA PRO A 138 24.82 -36.99 -16.14
C PRO A 138 24.31 -36.58 -17.52
N SER A 139 25.20 -36.01 -18.34
CA SER A 139 24.90 -35.74 -19.75
C SER A 139 24.54 -37.05 -20.47
N PRO A 140 23.46 -37.10 -21.25
CA PRO A 140 23.23 -38.18 -22.20
C PRO A 140 24.40 -38.30 -23.18
N LEU A 141 24.69 -39.52 -23.63
CA LEU A 141 25.58 -39.78 -24.76
C LEU A 141 24.87 -39.42 -26.09
N PRO A 142 25.63 -39.09 -27.14
CA PRO A 142 25.07 -38.78 -28.45
C PRO A 142 24.62 -40.02 -29.24
N ASP A 143 23.62 -39.80 -30.10
CA ASP A 143 23.37 -40.44 -31.40
C ASP A 143 23.39 -41.98 -31.50
N ALA A 144 22.21 -42.60 -31.26
CA ALA A 144 21.70 -43.68 -32.12
C ALA A 144 20.19 -43.93 -31.89
N VAL A 145 19.40 -43.89 -32.97
CA VAL A 145 18.34 -44.86 -33.38
C VAL A 145 17.58 -44.26 -34.57
N GLU A 146 17.37 -45.06 -35.62
CA GLU A 146 16.61 -44.70 -36.82
C GLU A 146 15.09 -44.77 -36.59
N ASP A 147 14.35 -43.83 -37.19
CA ASP A 147 12.97 -44.04 -37.67
C ASP A 147 13.12 -44.49 -39.15
N PRO A 148 12.40 -45.52 -39.68
CA PRO A 148 10.93 -45.49 -39.69
C PRO A 148 10.16 -46.83 -39.60
N ARG A 149 8.97 -46.80 -38.95
CA ARG A 149 7.77 -47.48 -39.49
C ARG A 149 6.42 -47.12 -38.83
N PRO A 150 5.38 -46.78 -39.63
CA PRO A 150 3.98 -46.84 -39.21
C PRO A 150 3.29 -48.16 -39.59
N LEU A 151 2.25 -48.57 -38.85
CA LEU A 151 0.96 -49.17 -39.30
C LEU A 151 0.10 -49.54 -38.05
N PRO A 152 -1.24 -49.75 -38.17
CA PRO A 152 -2.16 -49.63 -37.02
C PRO A 152 -2.85 -50.92 -36.51
N GLY A 153 -3.32 -50.84 -35.26
CA GLY A 153 -4.35 -51.66 -34.60
C GLY A 153 -4.62 -51.03 -33.22
N GLN A 154 -5.79 -50.53 -32.84
CA GLN A 154 -7.19 -50.98 -32.96
C GLN A 154 -7.53 -52.14 -32.01
N HIS A 155 -8.66 -51.98 -31.29
CA HIS A 155 -9.25 -52.86 -30.26
C HIS A 155 -8.56 -52.88 -28.88
N SER A 156 -9.27 -53.10 -27.77
CA SER A 156 -10.70 -52.88 -27.44
C SER A 156 -10.91 -53.16 -25.94
N SER A 157 -11.95 -52.57 -25.33
CA SER A 157 -12.60 -53.06 -24.09
C SER A 157 -11.78 -52.93 -22.78
N LYS A 158 -12.40 -52.77 -21.60
CA LYS A 158 -13.83 -52.63 -21.23
C LYS A 158 -13.98 -52.04 -19.81
N MET A 159 -15.11 -51.35 -19.57
CA MET A 159 -15.95 -51.33 -18.34
C MET A 159 -15.29 -51.06 -16.94
N THR A 160 -15.91 -50.38 -15.98
CA THR A 160 -17.31 -49.91 -15.80
C THR A 160 -17.25 -48.61 -14.95
N ALA A 161 -18.08 -47.58 -15.21
CA ALA A 161 -19.33 -47.24 -14.47
C ALA A 161 -19.20 -47.26 -12.92
N SER A 162 -19.65 -46.27 -12.14
CA SER A 162 -20.53 -45.09 -12.37
C SER A 162 -19.87 -43.82 -11.74
N GLU A 163 -20.36 -42.58 -11.81
CA GLU A 163 -21.74 -42.07 -11.64
C GLU A 163 -21.95 -40.69 -12.30
N SER A 164 -23.22 -40.33 -12.52
CA SER A 164 -23.67 -39.12 -13.25
C SER A 164 -24.07 -37.97 -12.31
N LEU A 165 -24.68 -36.91 -12.89
CA LEU A 165 -25.38 -35.77 -12.26
C LEU A 165 -24.49 -34.53 -11.99
N THR A 166 -24.36 -33.60 -12.95
CA THR A 166 -25.28 -32.48 -13.29
C THR A 166 -25.35 -31.36 -12.25
N LEU A 167 -24.98 -30.15 -12.70
CA LEU A 167 -25.20 -28.84 -12.06
C LEU A 167 -26.69 -28.61 -11.74
N PRO A 168 -27.04 -27.82 -10.69
CA PRO A 168 -27.57 -26.48 -10.99
C PRO A 168 -27.31 -25.35 -9.96
N GLU A 169 -27.25 -24.13 -10.49
CA GLU A 169 -27.86 -22.86 -10.05
C GLU A 169 -28.03 -22.45 -8.55
N ARG A 170 -27.23 -21.44 -8.15
CA ARG A 170 -27.59 -20.22 -7.38
C ARG A 170 -28.90 -20.20 -6.55
N LYS A 171 -28.77 -20.04 -5.21
CA LYS A 171 -29.39 -18.92 -4.45
C LYS A 171 -28.69 -18.61 -3.11
N THR A 172 -29.22 -17.61 -2.38
CA THR A 172 -28.55 -16.82 -1.33
C THR A 172 -29.04 -17.09 0.09
N ALA A 173 -28.15 -16.88 1.07
CA ALA A 173 -28.47 -16.42 2.43
C ALA A 173 -27.50 -15.28 2.83
N GLY A 174 -27.88 -14.40 3.77
CA GLY A 174 -27.10 -13.22 4.17
C GLY A 174 -26.96 -13.07 5.69
N PRO A 175 -26.43 -11.94 6.17
CA PRO A 175 -27.22 -11.15 7.13
C PRO A 175 -27.14 -9.60 6.99
N VAL A 176 -28.26 -8.95 7.35
CA VAL A 176 -28.48 -7.67 8.09
C VAL A 176 -27.36 -6.59 8.14
N ALA A 177 -27.57 -5.25 8.10
CA ALA A 177 -28.61 -4.28 7.60
C ALA A 177 -28.10 -2.83 7.94
N VAL A 178 -28.74 -1.66 7.71
CA VAL A 178 -29.97 -1.31 6.95
C VAL A 178 -29.69 -0.30 5.81
N PRO A 179 -29.42 1.03 5.98
CA PRO A 179 -29.80 2.02 4.95
C PRO A 179 -28.69 2.95 4.43
N ARG A 180 -28.47 2.97 3.09
CA ARG A 180 -27.96 4.16 2.37
C ARG A 180 -28.39 4.16 0.89
N ALA A 181 -29.70 4.14 0.65
CA ALA A 181 -30.29 4.19 -0.69
C ALA A 181 -30.52 5.64 -1.17
N ALA A 182 -29.44 6.32 -1.60
CA ALA A 182 -29.54 7.64 -2.25
C ALA A 182 -28.40 7.91 -3.25
N THR A 183 -27.15 7.70 -2.85
CA THR A 183 -25.97 8.26 -3.55
C THR A 183 -25.44 7.42 -4.73
N LYS A 184 -26.20 6.44 -5.24
CA LYS A 184 -25.77 5.59 -6.38
C LYS A 184 -26.24 6.08 -7.76
N SER A 185 -27.38 6.76 -7.84
CA SER A 185 -27.99 7.15 -9.14
C SER A 185 -27.25 8.32 -9.81
N ALA A 186 -27.08 9.46 -9.12
CA ALA A 186 -26.36 10.62 -9.64
C ALA A 186 -24.89 10.29 -10.03
N ALA A 187 -24.25 9.44 -9.25
CA ALA A 187 -22.90 8.93 -9.54
C ALA A 187 -22.86 7.94 -10.72
N SER A 188 -23.99 7.55 -11.31
CA SER A 188 -24.06 6.76 -12.54
C SER A 188 -24.14 7.67 -13.77
N GLY A 189 -25.08 8.63 -13.78
CA GLY A 189 -25.25 9.59 -14.89
C GLY A 189 -23.95 10.31 -15.23
N SER A 190 -23.30 10.93 -14.24
CA SER A 190 -22.01 11.61 -14.40
C SER A 190 -20.88 10.74 -14.98
N ARG A 191 -20.97 9.40 -14.91
CA ARG A 191 -20.01 8.47 -15.55
C ARG A 191 -20.42 8.05 -16.96
N GLU A 192 -21.68 8.18 -17.33
CA GLU A 192 -22.17 8.01 -18.71
C GLU A 192 -21.92 9.31 -19.52
N ASP A 193 -22.16 10.47 -18.91
CA ASP A 193 -21.84 11.79 -19.47
C ASP A 193 -20.35 11.93 -19.78
N ALA A 194 -19.48 11.63 -18.80
CA ALA A 194 -18.02 11.63 -19.00
C ALA A 194 -17.56 10.61 -20.05
N ARG A 195 -18.28 9.50 -20.23
CA ARG A 195 -18.00 8.53 -21.30
C ARG A 195 -18.37 9.10 -22.68
N ALA A 196 -19.50 9.80 -22.78
CA ALA A 196 -19.90 10.46 -24.02
C ALA A 196 -18.91 11.56 -24.42
N GLN A 197 -18.49 12.40 -23.48
CA GLN A 197 -17.49 13.44 -23.70
C GLN A 197 -16.13 12.86 -24.13
N ALA A 198 -15.70 11.74 -23.54
CA ALA A 198 -14.49 11.02 -23.94
C ALA A 198 -14.53 10.47 -25.38
N LEU A 199 -15.72 10.11 -25.87
CA LEU A 199 -15.91 9.63 -27.25
C LEU A 199 -15.83 10.78 -28.27
N VAL A 200 -16.43 11.93 -27.96
CA VAL A 200 -16.36 13.14 -28.82
C VAL A 200 -14.91 13.62 -28.94
N MET A 201 -14.22 13.86 -27.83
CA MET A 201 -12.82 14.32 -27.85
C MET A 201 -11.89 13.37 -28.61
N HIS A 202 -12.16 12.06 -28.60
CA HIS A 202 -11.38 11.09 -29.36
C HIS A 202 -11.71 11.11 -30.86
N ALA A 203 -12.92 11.47 -31.27
CA ALA A 203 -13.28 11.71 -32.67
C ALA A 203 -12.58 12.96 -33.21
N ASP A 204 -12.44 14.00 -32.38
CA ASP A 204 -11.67 15.22 -32.67
C ASP A 204 -10.13 15.02 -32.65
N GLY A 205 -9.67 13.76 -32.52
CA GLY A 205 -8.26 13.38 -32.56
C GLY A 205 -7.47 13.63 -31.27
N VAL A 206 -8.12 14.05 -30.17
CA VAL A 206 -7.44 14.33 -28.89
C VAL A 206 -6.87 13.04 -28.29
N SER A 207 -5.63 13.10 -27.79
CA SER A 207 -4.94 11.90 -27.30
C SER A 207 -5.61 11.30 -26.06
N LYS A 208 -5.62 9.96 -25.97
CA LYS A 208 -6.20 9.21 -24.82
C LYS A 208 -5.60 9.57 -23.45
N ARG A 209 -4.42 10.21 -23.41
CA ARG A 209 -3.80 10.76 -22.19
C ARG A 209 -4.37 12.13 -21.82
N GLN A 210 -4.67 12.98 -22.79
CA GLN A 210 -5.23 14.31 -22.57
C GLN A 210 -6.70 14.23 -22.14
N ILE A 211 -7.50 13.41 -22.83
CA ILE A 211 -8.89 13.08 -22.44
C ILE A 211 -8.96 12.57 -20.99
N ALA A 212 -7.98 11.77 -20.57
CA ALA A 212 -7.89 11.24 -19.22
C ALA A 212 -7.63 12.35 -18.17
N THR A 213 -6.73 13.28 -18.46
CA THR A 213 -6.45 14.45 -17.60
C THR A 213 -7.68 15.36 -17.51
N GLU A 214 -8.30 15.67 -18.65
CA GLU A 214 -9.40 16.64 -18.76
C GLU A 214 -10.69 16.15 -18.07
N LEU A 215 -10.98 14.84 -18.15
CA LEU A 215 -12.13 14.21 -17.50
C LEU A 215 -11.81 13.65 -16.10
N GLY A 216 -10.59 13.86 -15.58
CA GLY A 216 -10.19 13.40 -14.24
C GLY A 216 -10.18 11.88 -14.04
N VAL A 217 -10.11 11.08 -15.12
CA VAL A 217 -10.19 9.61 -15.07
C VAL A 217 -8.90 8.95 -15.57
N HIS A 218 -8.57 7.78 -15.04
CA HIS A 218 -7.34 7.08 -15.43
C HIS A 218 -7.34 6.69 -16.94
N PRO A 219 -6.21 6.80 -17.68
CA PRO A 219 -6.16 6.53 -19.13
C PRO A 219 -6.64 5.13 -19.55
N THR A 220 -6.53 4.12 -18.67
CA THR A 220 -7.08 2.77 -18.94
C THR A 220 -8.61 2.74 -18.91
N THR A 221 -9.26 3.63 -18.15
CA THR A 221 -10.71 3.81 -18.15
C THR A 221 -11.18 4.39 -19.48
N VAL A 222 -10.50 5.43 -19.99
CA VAL A 222 -10.74 6.00 -21.32
C VAL A 222 -10.53 4.94 -22.41
N GLY A 223 -9.40 4.21 -22.38
CA GLY A 223 -9.15 3.11 -23.31
C GLY A 223 -10.24 2.04 -23.31
N ARG A 224 -10.76 1.66 -22.13
CA ARG A 224 -11.88 0.72 -22.00
C ARG A 224 -13.21 1.30 -22.50
N TRP A 225 -13.46 2.59 -22.33
CA TRP A 225 -14.67 3.26 -22.81
C TRP A 225 -14.73 3.35 -24.33
N LEU A 226 -13.60 3.63 -24.98
CA LEU A 226 -13.45 3.70 -26.44
C LEU A 226 -13.51 2.32 -27.09
N ASN A 227 -12.98 1.29 -26.42
CA ASN A 227 -12.95 -0.08 -26.94
C ASN A 227 -14.20 -0.92 -26.56
N ALA A 228 -15.15 -0.38 -25.78
CA ALA A 228 -16.34 -1.12 -25.35
C ALA A 228 -17.50 -0.94 -26.35
N PRO A 229 -18.02 -2.01 -26.99
CA PRO A 229 -19.01 -1.90 -28.05
C PRO A 229 -20.31 -1.24 -27.58
N THR A 230 -20.89 -0.43 -28.47
CA THR A 230 -22.17 0.27 -28.29
C THR A 230 -23.34 -0.72 -28.30
N ARG A 231 -23.79 -1.16 -27.11
CA ARG A 231 -25.00 -1.97 -26.98
C ARG A 231 -26.26 -1.08 -26.91
N ARG A 232 -26.79 -0.70 -28.07
CA ARG A 232 -28.22 -0.34 -28.28
C ARG A 232 -28.47 -0.30 -29.79
N GLN A 233 -29.71 -0.64 -30.19
CA GLN A 233 -29.99 -1.41 -31.41
C GLN A 233 -29.41 -2.84 -31.26
N ASP A 234 -30.17 -3.92 -31.43
CA ASP A 234 -31.56 -4.01 -31.91
C ASP A 234 -32.61 -3.85 -30.80
N GLY A 235 -33.85 -3.59 -31.21
CA GLY A 235 -34.99 -3.33 -30.32
C GLY A 235 -36.11 -2.56 -31.02
N GLU A 236 -36.34 -2.88 -32.30
CA GLU A 236 -37.33 -2.23 -33.15
C GLU A 236 -38.75 -2.64 -32.74
N SER A 237 -39.68 -1.69 -32.73
CA SER A 237 -41.07 -1.92 -32.29
C SER A 237 -41.87 -2.64 -33.37
N HIS A 238 -41.91 -3.96 -33.31
CA HIS A 238 -42.91 -4.76 -34.01
C HIS A 238 -44.18 -4.89 -33.15
N ASP A 239 -45.12 -3.97 -33.38
CA ASP A 239 -46.58 -4.16 -33.50
C ASP A 239 -47.27 -2.80 -33.71
#